data_AF-A0A538LH23-F1
#
_entry.id   AF-A0A538LH23-F1
#
_cell.length_a   1.000
_cell.length_b   1.000
_cell.length_c   1.000
_cell.angle_alpha   90.00
_cell.angle_beta   90.00
_cell.angle_gamma   90.00
#
_symmetry.space_group_name_H-M   'P 1'
#
loop_
_entity.id
_entity.type
_entity.pdbx_description
1 polymer ?
#
loop_
_entity_poly.entity_id
_entity_poly.type
_entity_poly.pdbx_seq_one_letter_code
_entity_poly.pdbx_strand_id
1 'polypeptide(L)'
;MGFVVRHIGPPDWRLVRAARLRALEDAPYAFGSTFAEEIERDDSFWRSTVDRLAWFVALDGSEPAGVVAVLSAQRDRPDRFEIISTWVAAHHRRTGVGNALMAAAREWATEAGATTLTLSVTEGNEPARRFYERLGFSSTGSRRPLRSNPNVSALEMRLPLTAVRLRFAPSPIGDLHVGHVRIGVLTWILARQHNGSYFVRFENTDRTKEVAGSRDAILGDLTWLGLLGPEQPRDQADMTDSYLEALEHLGAGGHTYRDGAAIRFRTPTGGTVEWDDLARGRVALRNDDLDDPVLVRSSGTPTFYLASSIDDIEDRITHLVRSEPFRRITAKQIHIWGALAADSPQAGHVPLVTRPHRGPVRVGGTGDVTVRAMRERGISPTSLLMYLALPQVASWKEPPADLDLIVERLDLRRVSRRPITFDLRALEVLDRRCSDSRSS
;
A
#
# COMPACT_ATOMS: atom_id res chain seq x y z
N MET A 1 -3.85 -33.87 12.12
CA MET A 1 -2.42 -33.63 12.37
C MET A 1 -2.29 -32.28 13.03
N GLY A 2 -1.80 -32.25 14.27
CA GLY A 2 -1.57 -31.00 15.00
C GLY A 2 -0.08 -30.70 15.00
N PHE A 3 0.31 -29.53 14.53
CA PHE A 3 1.68 -29.05 14.61
C PHE A 3 1.77 -27.87 15.59
N VAL A 4 2.95 -27.62 16.14
CA VAL A 4 3.22 -26.45 17.00
C VAL A 4 4.39 -25.67 16.43
N VAL A 5 4.25 -24.35 16.33
CA VAL A 5 5.36 -23.46 15.97
C VAL A 5 6.08 -23.04 17.25
N ARG A 6 7.41 -23.20 17.28
CA ARG A 6 8.26 -22.77 18.39
C ARG A 6 9.30 -21.78 17.90
N HIS A 7 9.46 -20.68 18.65
CA HIS A 7 10.67 -19.85 18.58
C HIS A 7 11.82 -20.62 19.23
N ILE A 8 12.92 -20.79 18.51
CA ILE A 8 14.08 -21.60 18.91
C ILE A 8 15.10 -20.69 19.60
N GLY A 9 15.43 -21.03 20.84
CA GLY A 9 16.53 -20.41 21.58
C GLY A 9 17.84 -21.21 21.49
N PRO A 10 18.95 -20.67 22.01
CA PRO A 10 20.28 -21.30 21.93
C PRO A 10 20.37 -22.79 22.33
N PRO A 11 19.62 -23.29 23.34
CA PRO A 11 19.63 -24.71 23.69
C PRO A 11 19.09 -25.65 22.59
N ASP A 12 18.19 -25.16 21.75
CA ASP A 12 17.42 -25.93 20.77
C ASP A 12 18.08 -25.97 19.37
N TRP A 13 19.35 -25.55 19.22
CA TRP A 13 20.05 -25.44 17.93
C TRP A 13 20.04 -26.72 17.08
N ARG A 14 19.95 -27.90 17.72
CA ARG A 14 19.88 -29.19 17.02
C ARG A 14 18.61 -29.32 16.19
N LEU A 15 17.49 -28.71 16.61
CA LEU A 15 16.26 -28.69 15.83
C LEU A 15 16.41 -27.86 14.56
N VAL A 16 17.14 -26.73 14.65
CA VAL A 16 17.47 -25.91 13.48
C VAL A 16 18.33 -26.70 12.50
N ARG A 17 19.39 -27.35 12.97
CA ARG A 17 20.24 -28.22 12.14
C ARG A 17 19.40 -29.30 11.44
N ALA A 18 18.56 -30.01 12.18
CA ALA A 18 17.73 -31.08 11.64
C ALA A 18 16.74 -30.58 10.57
N ALA A 19 16.02 -29.49 10.86
CA ALA A 19 15.10 -28.88 9.90
C ALA A 19 15.81 -28.38 8.64
N ARG A 20 17.00 -27.78 8.83
CA ARG A 20 17.79 -27.18 7.76
C ARG A 20 18.38 -28.20 6.80
N LEU A 21 18.99 -29.26 7.33
CA LEU A 21 19.53 -30.35 6.51
C LEU A 21 18.42 -31.02 5.69
N ARG A 22 17.25 -31.25 6.31
CA ARG A 22 16.09 -31.81 5.62
C ARG A 22 15.55 -30.88 4.53
N ALA A 23 15.55 -29.57 4.77
CA ALA A 23 15.17 -28.58 3.76
C ALA A 23 16.08 -28.63 2.53
N LEU A 24 17.39 -28.78 2.73
CA LEU A 24 18.38 -28.88 1.66
C LEU A 24 18.25 -30.18 0.84
N GLU A 25 17.83 -31.27 1.47
CA GLU A 25 17.51 -32.52 0.75
C GLU A 25 16.23 -32.40 -0.08
N ASP A 26 15.15 -31.85 0.50
CA ASP A 26 13.83 -31.75 -0.14
C ASP A 26 13.78 -30.67 -1.24
N ALA A 27 14.49 -29.55 -1.06
CA ALA A 27 14.42 -28.40 -1.96
C ALA A 27 15.78 -27.67 -2.13
N PRO A 28 16.82 -28.33 -2.67
CA PRO A 28 18.16 -27.74 -2.82
C PRO A 28 18.18 -26.46 -3.68
N TYR A 29 17.24 -26.33 -4.62
CA TYR A 29 17.10 -25.17 -5.51
C TYR A 29 16.60 -23.89 -4.82
N ALA A 30 16.16 -23.97 -3.56
CA ALA A 30 15.56 -22.84 -2.84
C ALA A 30 16.53 -22.12 -1.89
N PHE A 31 17.77 -22.61 -1.76
CA PHE A 31 18.72 -22.14 -0.75
C PHE A 31 20.06 -21.72 -1.34
N GLY A 32 20.72 -20.77 -0.67
CA GLY A 32 22.03 -20.23 -1.07
C GLY A 32 23.23 -21.10 -0.70
N SER A 33 23.02 -22.28 -0.14
CA SER A 33 24.01 -23.27 0.33
C SER A 33 23.55 -24.67 -0.05
N THR A 34 24.45 -25.65 0.01
CA THR A 34 24.14 -27.06 -0.34
C THR A 34 24.12 -27.97 0.90
N PHE A 35 23.47 -29.13 0.77
CA PHE A 35 23.48 -30.16 1.83
C PHE A 35 24.90 -30.60 2.20
N ALA A 36 25.75 -30.82 1.19
CA ALA A 36 27.15 -31.24 1.38
C ALA A 36 27.95 -30.20 2.17
N GLU A 37 27.71 -28.91 1.93
CA GLU A 37 28.37 -27.82 2.69
C GLU A 37 27.87 -27.70 4.13
N GLU A 38 26.57 -27.93 4.37
CA GLU A 38 25.97 -27.72 5.69
C GLU A 38 26.09 -28.93 6.63
N ILE A 39 26.18 -30.15 6.10
CA ILE A 39 26.34 -31.34 6.95
C ILE A 39 27.70 -31.37 7.68
N GLU A 40 28.73 -30.80 7.06
CA GLU A 40 30.09 -30.67 7.59
C GLU A 40 30.24 -29.56 8.65
N ARG A 41 29.21 -28.74 8.86
CA ARG A 41 29.25 -27.66 9.85
C ARG A 41 29.22 -28.21 11.27
N ASP A 42 30.10 -27.68 12.11
CA ASP A 42 30.23 -28.05 13.51
C ASP A 42 29.13 -27.45 14.39
N ASP A 43 29.06 -27.89 15.65
CA ASP A 43 28.10 -27.40 16.63
C ASP A 43 28.21 -25.87 16.85
N SER A 44 29.41 -25.31 16.73
CA SER A 44 29.66 -23.88 16.97
C SER A 44 28.98 -23.01 15.93
N PHE A 45 29.02 -23.42 14.66
CA PHE A 45 28.28 -22.77 13.58
C PHE A 45 26.78 -22.71 13.88
N TRP A 46 26.17 -23.85 14.25
CA TRP A 46 24.73 -23.90 14.47
C TRP A 46 24.29 -23.07 15.68
N ARG A 47 25.04 -23.09 16.77
CA ARG A 47 24.78 -22.22 17.93
C ARG A 47 24.83 -20.75 17.50
N SER A 48 25.87 -20.36 16.77
CA SER A 48 26.00 -18.99 16.24
C SER A 48 24.82 -18.60 15.32
N THR A 49 24.27 -19.53 14.54
CA THR A 49 23.10 -19.21 13.71
C THR A 49 21.84 -18.93 14.53
N VAL A 50 21.67 -19.62 15.67
CA VAL A 50 20.53 -19.38 16.57
C VAL A 50 20.69 -18.09 17.35
N ASP A 51 21.92 -17.68 17.66
CA ASP A 51 22.18 -16.41 18.32
C ASP A 51 21.97 -15.20 17.38
N ARG A 52 22.26 -15.36 16.09
CA ARG A 52 22.23 -14.26 15.11
C ARG A 52 20.89 -14.08 14.40
N LEU A 53 20.02 -15.09 14.43
CA LEU A 53 18.77 -15.11 13.68
C LEU A 53 17.64 -15.56 14.59
N ALA A 54 16.45 -15.02 14.40
CA ALA A 54 15.25 -15.56 15.03
C ALA A 54 14.74 -16.76 14.23
N TRP A 55 14.79 -17.95 14.84
CA TRP A 55 14.37 -19.20 14.19
C TRP A 55 13.02 -19.66 14.68
N PHE A 56 12.14 -20.03 13.76
CA PHE A 56 10.84 -20.64 14.07
C PHE A 56 10.75 -22.00 13.40
N VAL A 57 10.48 -23.05 14.17
CA VAL A 57 10.33 -24.41 13.67
C VAL A 57 8.92 -24.89 13.97
N ALA A 58 8.25 -25.41 12.95
CA ALA A 58 6.99 -26.12 13.11
C ALA A 58 7.29 -27.60 13.36
N LEU A 59 6.74 -28.15 14.44
CA LEU A 59 6.96 -29.55 14.84
C LEU A 59 5.64 -30.33 14.74
N ASP A 60 5.67 -31.48 14.10
CA ASP A 60 4.65 -32.52 14.22
C ASP A 60 5.22 -33.62 15.13
N GLY A 61 4.79 -33.62 16.40
CA GLY A 61 5.49 -34.36 17.46
C GLY A 61 6.91 -33.82 17.68
N SER A 62 7.92 -34.66 17.46
CA SER A 62 9.35 -34.29 17.53
C SER A 62 9.96 -33.96 16.17
N GLU A 63 9.22 -34.14 15.08
CA GLU A 63 9.74 -34.04 13.73
C GLU A 63 9.53 -32.63 13.16
N PRO A 64 10.57 -32.00 12.56
CA PRO A 64 10.41 -30.72 11.86
C PRO A 64 9.50 -30.85 10.63
N ALA A 65 8.33 -30.22 10.71
CA ALA A 65 7.36 -30.06 9.63
C ALA A 65 7.63 -28.80 8.77
N GLY A 66 8.41 -27.84 9.30
CA GLY A 66 8.84 -26.66 8.57
C GLY A 66 9.72 -25.74 9.40
N VAL A 67 10.36 -24.77 8.74
CA VAL A 67 11.23 -23.78 9.37
C VAL A 67 11.15 -22.43 8.65
N VAL A 68 11.34 -21.35 9.39
CA VAL A 68 11.65 -20.01 8.87
C VAL A 68 12.66 -19.34 9.80
N ALA A 69 13.57 -18.54 9.24
CA ALA A 69 14.47 -17.70 10.03
C ALA A 69 14.29 -16.23 9.63
N VAL A 70 14.49 -15.33 10.59
CA VAL A 70 14.48 -13.89 10.36
C VAL A 70 15.83 -13.32 10.76
N LEU A 71 16.48 -12.66 9.81
CA LEU A 71 17.64 -11.82 10.03
C LEU A 71 17.16 -10.42 10.43
N SER A 72 17.51 -10.00 11.65
CA SER A 72 17.23 -8.65 12.13
C SER A 72 18.11 -7.61 11.44
N ALA A 73 17.71 -6.36 11.62
CA ALA A 73 18.20 -5.19 10.90
C ALA A 73 19.73 -5.09 10.73
N GLN A 74 20.14 -4.61 9.55
CA GLN A 74 21.52 -4.21 9.29
C GLN A 74 21.75 -2.75 9.73
N ARG A 75 23.00 -2.38 10.01
CA ARG A 75 23.36 -1.05 10.57
C ARG A 75 22.83 0.15 9.77
N ASP A 76 22.67 -0.02 8.47
CA ASP A 76 22.22 0.97 7.50
C ASP A 76 20.68 1.03 7.34
N ARG A 77 19.96 -0.03 7.75
CA ARG A 77 18.51 -0.19 7.59
C ARG A 77 17.90 -0.82 8.86
N PRO A 78 17.86 -0.09 9.99
CA PRO A 78 17.53 -0.64 11.30
C PRO A 78 16.08 -1.11 11.46
N ASP A 79 15.21 -0.78 10.51
CA ASP A 79 13.78 -1.06 10.52
C ASP A 79 13.36 -2.14 9.50
N ARG A 80 14.31 -2.60 8.67
CA ARG A 80 14.05 -3.60 7.62
C ARG A 80 14.68 -4.94 7.99
N PHE A 81 13.83 -5.95 8.17
CA PHE A 81 14.24 -7.31 8.52
C PHE A 81 14.10 -8.24 7.30
N GLU A 82 14.85 -9.33 7.26
CA GLU A 82 14.85 -10.28 6.13
C GLU A 82 14.46 -11.69 6.59
N ILE A 83 13.39 -12.25 6.03
CA ILE A 83 13.08 -13.67 6.12
C ILE A 83 14.03 -14.44 5.22
N ILE A 84 14.74 -15.38 5.85
CA ILE A 84 15.66 -16.30 5.21
C ILE A 84 15.30 -17.74 5.60
N SER A 85 15.77 -18.71 4.81
CA SER A 85 15.64 -20.14 5.14
C SER A 85 14.20 -20.62 5.40
N THR A 86 13.26 -20.33 4.48
CA THR A 86 11.88 -20.83 4.56
C THR A 86 11.75 -22.24 3.96
N TRP A 87 11.14 -23.16 4.69
CA TRP A 87 10.85 -24.51 4.22
C TRP A 87 9.61 -25.10 4.90
N VAL A 88 8.87 -25.94 4.16
CA VAL A 88 7.78 -26.77 4.69
C VAL A 88 7.91 -28.16 4.07
N ALA A 89 7.93 -29.19 4.92
CA ALA A 89 8.03 -30.59 4.53
C ALA A 89 6.95 -30.94 3.50
N ALA A 90 7.32 -31.69 2.46
CA ALA A 90 6.43 -31.99 1.33
C ALA A 90 5.04 -32.50 1.74
N HIS A 91 4.95 -33.34 2.77
CA HIS A 91 3.71 -33.92 3.27
C HIS A 91 2.90 -32.98 4.20
N HIS A 92 3.49 -31.87 4.65
CA HIS A 92 2.80 -30.79 5.39
C HIS A 92 2.52 -29.56 4.53
N ARG A 93 2.78 -29.60 3.22
CA ARG A 93 2.42 -28.48 2.33
C ARG A 93 0.90 -28.37 2.24
N ARG A 94 0.39 -27.13 2.24
CA ARG A 94 -1.05 -26.79 2.20
C ARG A 94 -1.87 -27.24 3.43
N THR A 95 -1.23 -27.58 4.55
CA THR A 95 -1.92 -27.91 5.81
C THR A 95 -2.00 -26.73 6.80
N GLY A 96 -1.41 -25.58 6.46
CA GLY A 96 -1.36 -24.39 7.32
C GLY A 96 -0.01 -24.11 7.97
N VAL A 97 0.94 -25.07 7.97
CA VAL A 97 2.28 -24.91 8.57
C VAL A 97 3.00 -23.66 8.08
N GLY A 98 3.02 -23.43 6.76
CA GLY A 98 3.66 -22.24 6.18
C GLY A 98 3.03 -20.94 6.68
N ASN A 99 1.70 -20.87 6.78
CA ASN A 99 1.01 -19.67 7.29
C ASN A 99 1.38 -19.41 8.75
N ALA A 100 1.43 -20.45 9.59
CA ALA A 100 1.76 -20.32 10.99
C ALA A 100 3.22 -19.89 11.22
N LEU A 101 4.16 -20.43 10.45
CA LEU A 101 5.57 -20.02 10.48
C LEU A 101 5.73 -18.54 10.11
N MET A 102 5.09 -18.11 9.01
CA MET A 102 5.16 -16.73 8.55
C MET A 102 4.46 -15.77 9.52
N ALA A 103 3.38 -16.21 10.17
CA ALA A 103 2.70 -15.43 11.20
C ALA A 103 3.60 -15.21 12.43
N ALA A 104 4.27 -16.25 12.92
CA ALA A 104 5.20 -16.16 14.05
C ALA A 104 6.41 -15.26 13.71
N ALA A 105 6.97 -15.41 12.51
CA ALA A 105 8.06 -14.55 12.03
C ALA A 105 7.63 -13.08 11.93
N ARG A 106 6.41 -12.83 11.45
CA ARG A 106 5.82 -11.49 11.35
C ARG A 106 5.62 -10.85 12.72
N GLU A 107 4.99 -11.58 13.63
CA GLU A 107 4.72 -11.13 15.00
C GLU A 107 6.02 -10.73 15.71
N TRP A 108 7.00 -11.63 15.69
CA TRP A 108 8.31 -11.35 16.28
C TRP A 108 9.02 -10.15 15.65
N ALA A 109 9.00 -10.03 14.31
CA ALA A 109 9.64 -8.91 13.64
C ALA A 109 8.97 -7.56 14.01
N THR A 110 7.64 -7.53 14.07
CA THR A 110 6.88 -6.35 14.50
C THR A 110 7.22 -5.98 15.95
N GLU A 111 7.25 -6.94 16.87
CA GLU A 111 7.63 -6.72 18.28
C GLU A 111 9.08 -6.23 18.42
N ALA A 112 9.98 -6.73 17.57
CA ALA A 112 11.37 -6.31 17.50
C ALA A 112 11.57 -4.94 16.79
N GLY A 113 10.48 -4.27 16.38
CA GLY A 113 10.51 -2.91 15.83
C GLY A 113 10.69 -2.84 14.30
N ALA A 114 10.58 -3.95 13.59
CA ALA A 114 10.64 -3.92 12.13
C ALA A 114 9.42 -3.22 11.53
N THR A 115 9.65 -2.28 10.63
CA THR A 115 8.62 -1.61 9.82
C THR A 115 8.36 -2.37 8.52
N THR A 116 9.31 -3.21 8.08
CA THR A 116 9.24 -3.95 6.83
C THR A 116 9.92 -5.32 6.97
N LEU A 117 9.25 -6.36 6.48
CA LEU A 117 9.85 -7.66 6.19
C LEU A 117 10.16 -7.80 4.72
N THR A 118 11.33 -8.34 4.40
CA THR A 118 11.72 -8.68 3.04
C THR A 118 12.09 -10.15 2.93
N LEU A 119 12.01 -10.71 1.73
CA LEU A 119 12.48 -12.05 1.42
C LEU A 119 12.91 -12.11 -0.04
N SER A 120 13.69 -13.13 -0.38
CA SER A 120 14.04 -13.43 -1.77
C SER A 120 13.44 -14.78 -2.18
N VAL A 121 12.76 -14.81 -3.33
CA VAL A 121 12.22 -16.05 -3.92
C VAL A 121 12.91 -16.34 -5.25
N THR A 122 13.39 -17.56 -5.45
CA THR A 122 14.04 -17.96 -6.71
C THR A 122 13.06 -17.91 -7.88
N GLU A 123 13.48 -17.29 -8.98
CA GLU A 123 12.70 -17.27 -10.23
C GLU A 123 12.54 -18.71 -10.73
N GLY A 124 11.28 -19.12 -10.96
CA GLY A 124 10.90 -20.51 -11.19
C GLY A 124 10.15 -21.17 -10.02
N ASN A 125 10.25 -20.63 -8.80
CA ASN A 125 9.48 -21.12 -7.64
C ASN A 125 8.11 -20.43 -7.52
N GLU A 126 7.29 -20.60 -8.54
CA GLU A 126 5.95 -19.99 -8.64
C GLU A 126 5.01 -20.36 -7.46
N PRO A 127 5.02 -21.60 -6.91
CA PRO A 127 4.23 -21.92 -5.72
C PRO A 127 4.60 -21.08 -4.49
N ALA A 128 5.89 -20.85 -4.25
CA ALA A 128 6.35 -20.00 -3.15
C ALA A 128 5.99 -18.53 -3.38
N ARG A 129 6.20 -18.02 -4.61
CA ARG A 129 5.82 -16.64 -4.96
C ARG A 129 4.34 -16.37 -4.69
N ARG A 130 3.44 -17.22 -5.17
CA ARG A 130 1.99 -17.11 -4.90
C ARG A 130 1.63 -17.28 -3.43
N PHE A 131 2.41 -18.04 -2.68
CA PHE A 131 2.23 -18.15 -1.24
C PHE A 131 2.57 -16.82 -0.55
N TYR A 132 3.70 -16.21 -0.88
CA TYR A 132 4.08 -14.90 -0.32
C TYR A 132 3.15 -13.77 -0.76
N GLU A 133 2.71 -13.74 -2.03
CA GLU A 133 1.73 -12.76 -2.52
C GLU A 133 0.41 -12.82 -1.75
N ARG A 134 -0.06 -14.02 -1.40
CA ARG A 134 -1.26 -14.19 -0.56
C ARG A 134 -1.06 -13.73 0.88
N LEU A 135 0.18 -13.73 1.37
CA LEU A 135 0.54 -13.19 2.68
C LEU A 135 0.76 -11.66 2.66
N GLY A 136 0.55 -11.01 1.52
CA GLY A 136 0.68 -9.56 1.36
C GLY A 136 2.07 -9.10 0.91
N PHE A 137 3.00 -10.02 0.62
CA PHE A 137 4.27 -9.64 0.04
C PHE A 137 4.08 -9.17 -1.41
N SER A 138 4.75 -8.09 -1.78
CA SER A 138 4.77 -7.55 -3.14
C SER A 138 6.20 -7.51 -3.68
N SER A 139 6.38 -7.72 -4.98
CA SER A 139 7.72 -7.64 -5.59
C SER A 139 8.27 -6.21 -5.53
N THR A 140 9.56 -6.08 -5.25
CA THR A 140 10.27 -4.79 -5.32
C THR A 140 10.88 -4.53 -6.70
N GLY A 141 10.79 -5.50 -7.62
CA GLY A 141 11.47 -5.49 -8.92
C GLY A 141 12.97 -5.80 -8.86
N SER A 142 13.58 -5.76 -7.67
CA SER A 142 15.01 -6.05 -7.47
C SER A 142 15.31 -7.53 -7.61
N ARG A 143 16.40 -7.86 -8.32
CA ARG A 143 16.86 -9.24 -8.54
C ARG A 143 18.32 -9.39 -8.15
N ARG A 144 18.66 -10.53 -7.57
CA ARG A 144 20.05 -10.90 -7.24
C ARG A 144 20.32 -12.36 -7.62
N PRO A 145 21.51 -12.71 -8.11
CA PRO A 145 21.86 -14.10 -8.36
C PRO A 145 21.90 -14.90 -7.05
N LEU A 146 21.41 -16.14 -7.10
CA LEU A 146 21.44 -17.07 -5.98
C LEU A 146 22.90 -17.51 -5.73
N ARG A 147 23.35 -17.46 -4.47
CA ARG A 147 24.75 -17.76 -4.12
C ARG A 147 25.19 -19.17 -4.52
N SER A 148 24.32 -20.17 -4.34
CA SER A 148 24.60 -21.57 -4.69
C SER A 148 24.55 -21.84 -6.20
N ASN A 149 23.86 -20.98 -6.96
CA ASN A 149 23.76 -21.11 -8.41
C ASN A 149 23.57 -19.72 -9.06
N PRO A 150 24.64 -19.08 -9.54
CA PRO A 150 24.58 -17.74 -10.14
C PRO A 150 23.67 -17.62 -11.36
N ASN A 151 23.31 -18.74 -12.01
CA ASN A 151 22.40 -18.76 -13.16
C ASN A 151 20.93 -18.63 -12.76
N VAL A 152 20.61 -18.75 -11.47
CA VAL A 152 19.25 -18.59 -10.94
C VAL A 152 19.16 -17.22 -10.27
N SER A 153 18.25 -16.38 -10.74
CA SER A 153 17.96 -15.10 -10.10
C SER A 153 16.91 -15.28 -9.00
N ALA A 154 17.06 -14.54 -7.90
CA ALA A 154 16.09 -14.43 -6.84
C ALA A 154 15.45 -13.04 -6.85
N LEU A 155 14.12 -13.01 -6.87
CA LEU A 155 13.30 -11.81 -6.84
C LEU A 155 13.05 -11.41 -5.39
N GLU A 156 13.37 -10.16 -5.06
CA GLU A 156 13.06 -9.60 -3.76
C GLU A 156 11.57 -9.26 -3.66
N MET A 157 10.97 -9.63 -2.53
CA MET A 157 9.61 -9.29 -2.15
C MET A 157 9.60 -8.61 -0.78
N ARG A 158 8.63 -7.70 -0.57
CA ARG A 158 8.48 -6.93 0.67
C ARG A 158 7.06 -7.01 1.22
N LEU A 159 6.96 -7.02 2.54
CA LEU A 159 5.75 -6.89 3.34
C LEU A 159 5.95 -5.73 4.32
N PRO A 160 5.26 -4.60 4.13
CA PRO A 160 5.17 -3.56 5.16
C PRO A 160 4.50 -4.12 6.42
N LEU A 161 5.13 -3.90 7.58
CA LEU A 161 4.61 -4.24 8.91
C LEU A 161 4.00 -3.04 9.63
N THR A 162 4.26 -1.83 9.12
CA THR A 162 3.64 -0.61 9.60
C THR A 162 2.13 -0.68 9.46
N ALA A 163 1.42 -0.19 10.47
CA ALA A 163 -0.02 -0.01 10.42
C ALA A 163 -0.42 0.69 9.11
N VAL A 164 -1.47 0.17 8.45
CA VAL A 164 -1.98 0.78 7.24
C VAL A 164 -2.40 2.22 7.56
N ARG A 165 -1.97 3.17 6.73
CA ARG A 165 -2.18 4.59 6.96
C ARG A 165 -2.48 5.24 5.64
N LEU A 166 -3.66 5.86 5.59
CA LEU A 166 -4.20 6.49 4.40
C LEU A 166 -4.60 7.93 4.71
N ARG A 167 -4.68 8.72 3.64
CA ARG A 167 -5.17 10.09 3.69
C ARG A 167 -6.11 10.40 2.55
N PHE A 168 -7.19 11.09 2.86
CA PHE A 168 -8.00 11.76 1.85
C PHE A 168 -7.49 13.19 1.69
N ALA A 169 -7.19 13.58 0.45
CA ALA A 169 -6.44 14.80 0.19
C ALA A 169 -7.17 15.77 -0.76
N PRO A 170 -8.25 16.44 -0.30
CA PRO A 170 -9.01 17.37 -1.14
C PRO A 170 -8.30 18.72 -1.29
N SER A 171 -8.42 19.35 -2.47
CA SER A 171 -7.99 20.74 -2.66
C SER A 171 -9.13 21.74 -2.38
N PRO A 172 -8.89 22.82 -1.63
CA PRO A 172 -9.91 23.82 -1.29
C PRO A 172 -10.16 24.84 -2.42
N ILE A 173 -10.53 24.34 -3.59
CA ILE A 173 -10.75 25.13 -4.83
C ILE A 173 -12.22 25.22 -5.25
N GLY A 174 -13.15 24.99 -4.31
CA GLY A 174 -14.61 25.02 -4.52
C GLY A 174 -15.36 23.99 -3.68
N ASP A 175 -16.60 23.68 -4.06
CA ASP A 175 -17.42 22.71 -3.32
C ASP A 175 -16.90 21.26 -3.48
N LEU A 176 -17.14 20.44 -2.45
CA LEU A 176 -16.82 19.01 -2.49
C LEU A 176 -17.79 18.28 -3.43
N HIS A 177 -17.28 17.68 -4.50
CA HIS A 177 -18.09 16.94 -5.47
C HIS A 177 -18.09 15.44 -5.23
N VAL A 178 -19.11 14.75 -5.73
CA VAL A 178 -19.30 13.29 -5.55
C VAL A 178 -18.13 12.43 -6.03
N GLY A 179 -17.34 12.91 -6.98
CA GLY A 179 -16.13 12.23 -7.45
C GLY A 179 -15.01 12.22 -6.39
N HIS A 180 -14.83 13.33 -5.68
CA HIS A 180 -13.93 13.39 -4.53
C HIS A 180 -14.44 12.60 -3.34
N VAL A 181 -15.76 12.68 -3.06
CA VAL A 181 -16.37 11.85 -2.00
C VAL A 181 -16.16 10.37 -2.27
N ARG A 182 -16.25 9.93 -3.53
CA ARG A 182 -15.93 8.54 -3.90
C ARG A 182 -14.50 8.16 -3.52
N ILE A 183 -13.51 9.03 -3.75
CA ILE A 183 -12.14 8.77 -3.31
C ILE A 183 -12.06 8.72 -1.78
N GLY A 184 -12.68 9.69 -1.08
CA GLY A 184 -12.72 9.73 0.38
C GLY A 184 -13.32 8.46 1.01
N VAL A 185 -14.51 8.04 0.56
CA VAL A 185 -15.18 6.84 1.10
C VAL A 185 -14.42 5.55 0.81
N LEU A 186 -13.84 5.40 -0.39
CA LEU A 186 -13.03 4.21 -0.71
C LEU A 186 -11.73 4.18 0.11
N THR A 187 -11.13 5.34 0.37
CA THR A 187 -9.95 5.48 1.25
C THR A 187 -10.31 5.08 2.69
N TRP A 188 -11.44 5.57 3.20
CA TRP A 188 -11.93 5.24 4.54
C TRP A 188 -12.30 3.75 4.68
N ILE A 189 -12.96 3.17 3.68
CA ILE A 189 -13.29 1.74 3.66
C ILE A 189 -11.99 0.91 3.70
N LEU A 190 -11.02 1.25 2.85
CA LEU A 190 -9.74 0.53 2.82
C LEU A 190 -9.01 0.63 4.17
N ALA A 191 -9.03 1.80 4.82
CA ALA A 191 -8.49 1.95 6.17
C ALA A 191 -9.16 0.97 7.15
N ARG A 192 -10.49 0.88 7.17
CA ARG A 192 -11.22 -0.04 8.06
C ARG A 192 -10.96 -1.51 7.74
N GLN A 193 -10.91 -1.89 6.47
CA GLN A 193 -10.61 -3.28 6.06
C GLN A 193 -9.24 -3.75 6.54
N HIS A 194 -8.28 -2.83 6.61
CA HIS A 194 -6.92 -3.12 7.09
C HIS A 194 -6.70 -2.79 8.57
N ASN A 195 -7.76 -2.41 9.30
CA ASN A 195 -7.66 -1.93 10.68
C ASN A 195 -6.59 -0.83 10.84
N GLY A 196 -6.50 0.04 9.83
CA GLY A 196 -5.53 1.12 9.69
C GLY A 196 -6.07 2.50 10.09
N SER A 197 -5.23 3.52 9.92
CA SER A 197 -5.55 4.92 10.19
C SER A 197 -5.93 5.67 8.91
N TYR A 198 -6.79 6.67 9.09
CA TYR A 198 -7.32 7.54 8.04
C TYR A 198 -7.41 8.97 8.58
N PHE A 199 -6.95 9.94 7.79
CA PHE A 199 -7.08 11.35 8.11
C PHE A 199 -7.25 12.20 6.85
N VAL A 200 -7.54 13.49 7.04
CA VAL A 200 -7.73 14.46 5.96
C VAL A 200 -6.55 15.42 5.90
N ARG A 201 -5.96 15.60 4.71
CA ARG A 201 -4.88 16.56 4.44
C ARG A 201 -5.23 17.45 3.26
N PHE A 202 -5.45 18.74 3.47
CA PHE A 202 -5.80 19.64 2.36
C PHE A 202 -4.61 19.89 1.43
N GLU A 203 -4.80 19.69 0.13
CA GLU A 203 -3.76 19.95 -0.88
C GLU A 203 -3.90 21.37 -1.42
N ASN A 204 -3.05 22.27 -0.91
CA ASN A 204 -3.13 23.70 -1.16
C ASN A 204 -1.80 24.38 -1.51
N THR A 205 -0.91 23.64 -2.19
CA THR A 205 0.36 24.19 -2.72
C THR A 205 0.21 25.34 -3.73
N ASP A 206 -1.00 25.60 -4.22
CA ASP A 206 -1.30 26.68 -5.16
C ASP A 206 -2.39 27.58 -4.58
N ARG A 207 -1.98 28.48 -3.67
CA ARG A 207 -2.86 29.44 -2.99
C ARG A 207 -3.66 30.31 -3.96
N THR A 208 -3.18 30.51 -5.19
CA THR A 208 -3.87 31.32 -6.21
C THR A 208 -5.18 30.70 -6.69
N LYS A 209 -5.36 29.39 -6.49
CA LYS A 209 -6.57 28.65 -6.87
C LYS A 209 -7.54 28.44 -5.72
N GLU A 210 -7.13 28.77 -4.49
CA GLU A 210 -8.00 28.62 -3.33
C GLU A 210 -9.23 29.52 -3.46
N VAL A 211 -10.39 28.96 -3.13
CA VAL A 211 -11.64 29.71 -3.06
C VAL A 211 -11.92 30.01 -1.60
N ALA A 212 -12.09 31.29 -1.26
CA ALA A 212 -12.37 31.70 0.11
C ALA A 212 -13.59 30.94 0.68
N GLY A 213 -13.44 30.40 1.89
CA GLY A 213 -14.48 29.60 2.56
C GLY A 213 -14.65 28.16 2.02
N SER A 214 -13.97 27.76 0.94
CA SER A 214 -14.05 26.39 0.40
C SER A 214 -13.54 25.35 1.41
N ARG A 215 -12.46 25.65 2.11
CA ARG A 215 -11.91 24.77 3.15
C ARG A 215 -12.93 24.45 4.23
N ASP A 216 -13.56 25.48 4.80
CA ASP A 216 -14.57 25.32 5.85
C ASP A 216 -15.84 24.63 5.34
N ALA A 217 -16.24 24.92 4.10
CA ALA A 217 -17.34 24.22 3.45
C ALA A 217 -17.04 22.71 3.28
N ILE A 218 -15.83 22.35 2.83
CA ILE A 218 -15.39 20.96 2.71
C ILE A 218 -15.36 20.28 4.09
N LEU A 219 -14.89 20.97 5.13
CA LEU A 219 -14.92 20.44 6.51
C LEU A 219 -16.35 20.19 7.00
N GLY A 220 -17.29 21.11 6.73
CA GLY A 220 -18.71 20.92 7.04
C GLY A 220 -19.31 19.73 6.29
N ASP A 221 -18.98 19.58 5.01
CA ASP A 221 -19.42 18.46 4.18
C ASP A 221 -18.84 17.11 4.67
N LEU A 222 -17.55 17.06 5.02
CA LEU A 222 -16.91 15.86 5.57
C LEU A 222 -17.44 15.49 6.96
N THR A 223 -17.75 16.48 7.80
CA THR A 223 -18.44 16.26 9.09
C THR A 223 -19.80 15.61 8.86
N TRP A 224 -20.60 16.17 7.94
CA TRP A 224 -21.93 15.64 7.61
C TRP A 224 -21.88 14.21 7.05
N LEU A 225 -20.86 13.90 6.27
CA LEU A 225 -20.62 12.55 5.73
C LEU A 225 -20.06 11.57 6.79
N GLY A 226 -19.50 12.04 7.90
CA GLY A 226 -18.75 11.19 8.84
C GLY A 226 -17.40 10.73 8.29
N LEU A 227 -16.75 11.52 7.42
CA LEU A 227 -15.49 11.19 6.72
C LEU A 227 -14.28 12.03 7.16
N LEU A 228 -14.31 12.68 8.33
CA LEU A 228 -13.14 13.43 8.84
C LEU A 228 -12.01 12.54 9.38
N GLY A 229 -12.36 11.38 9.93
CA GLY A 229 -11.41 10.58 10.70
C GLY A 229 -11.16 11.14 12.11
N PRO A 230 -10.36 10.44 12.94
CA PRO A 230 -10.09 10.83 14.32
C PRO A 230 -8.99 11.89 14.48
N GLU A 231 -8.12 12.05 13.48
CA GLU A 231 -7.04 13.03 13.49
C GLU A 231 -7.51 14.39 12.97
N GLN A 232 -6.95 15.48 13.52
CA GLN A 232 -7.29 16.83 13.09
C GLN A 232 -6.89 17.05 11.62
N PRO A 233 -7.81 17.53 10.76
CA PRO A 233 -7.47 17.87 9.40
C PRO A 233 -6.36 18.93 9.35
N ARG A 234 -5.34 18.67 8.54
CA ARG A 234 -4.19 19.56 8.40
C ARG A 234 -4.08 20.09 6.98
N ASP A 235 -3.54 21.28 6.85
CA ASP A 235 -3.18 21.84 5.55
C ASP A 235 -1.80 21.34 5.14
N GLN A 236 -1.58 21.20 3.84
CA GLN A 236 -0.25 21.01 3.30
C GLN A 236 0.57 22.29 3.56
N ALA A 237 1.83 22.10 3.93
CA ALA A 237 2.69 23.20 4.30
C ALA A 237 3.17 23.97 3.06
N ASP A 238 3.56 25.22 3.26
CA ASP A 238 4.42 25.93 2.31
C ASP A 238 5.84 25.29 2.34
N MET A 239 6.86 25.93 1.76
CA MET A 239 8.20 25.35 1.75
C MET A 239 8.73 25.10 3.18
N THR A 240 8.85 23.83 3.58
CA THR A 240 9.38 23.40 4.90
C THR A 240 10.86 23.04 4.83
N ASP A 241 11.49 22.90 6.00
CA ASP A 241 12.86 22.39 6.11
C ASP A 241 13.01 21.00 5.48
N SER A 242 12.05 20.11 5.70
CA SER A 242 12.03 18.78 5.08
C SER A 242 11.94 18.84 3.55
N TYR A 243 11.27 19.86 2.99
CA TYR A 243 11.24 20.06 1.54
C TYR A 243 12.59 20.53 1.01
N LEU A 244 13.27 21.40 1.75
CA LEU A 244 14.61 21.86 1.42
C LEU A 244 15.64 20.72 1.51
N GLU A 245 15.59 19.92 2.57
CA GLU A 245 16.45 18.74 2.76
C GLU A 245 16.24 17.71 1.63
N ALA A 246 14.98 17.45 1.27
CA ALA A 246 14.66 16.56 0.15
C ALA A 246 15.21 17.12 -1.19
N LEU A 247 15.10 18.42 -1.43
CA LEU A 247 15.66 19.05 -2.63
C LEU A 247 17.19 18.99 -2.66
N GLU A 248 17.85 19.16 -1.51
CA GLU A 248 19.30 19.02 -1.38
C GLU A 248 19.73 17.58 -1.68
N HIS A 249 19.05 16.59 -1.07
CA HIS A 249 19.30 15.17 -1.34
C HIS A 249 19.14 14.82 -2.83
N LEU A 250 18.03 15.24 -3.43
CA LEU A 250 17.77 15.01 -4.85
C LEU A 250 18.78 15.73 -5.75
N GLY A 251 19.19 16.95 -5.38
CA GLY A 251 20.23 17.71 -6.07
C GLY A 251 21.60 17.03 -6.01
N ALA A 252 22.02 16.59 -4.83
CA ALA A 252 23.27 15.86 -4.62
C ALA A 252 23.31 14.53 -5.38
N GLY A 253 22.17 13.85 -5.50
CA GLY A 253 22.01 12.64 -6.31
C GLY A 253 21.90 12.87 -7.83
N GLY A 254 21.92 14.12 -8.30
CA GLY A 254 21.79 14.45 -9.73
C GLY A 254 20.36 14.26 -10.29
N HIS A 255 19.37 14.10 -9.41
CA HIS A 255 17.96 13.88 -9.75
C HIS A 255 17.20 15.17 -10.04
N THR A 256 17.83 16.34 -9.94
CA THR A 256 17.19 17.63 -10.29
C THR A 256 18.05 18.47 -11.22
N TYR A 257 17.41 19.45 -11.86
CA TYR A 257 18.07 20.52 -12.59
C TYR A 257 17.23 21.80 -12.55
N ARG A 258 17.85 22.93 -12.87
CA ARG A 258 17.17 24.22 -12.99
C ARG A 258 16.68 24.45 -14.42
N ASP A 259 15.45 24.93 -14.54
CA ASP A 259 14.83 25.40 -15.79
C ASP A 259 14.37 26.85 -15.56
N GLY A 260 15.25 27.79 -15.91
CA GLY A 260 15.15 29.17 -15.43
C GLY A 260 15.21 29.24 -13.90
N ALA A 261 14.20 29.83 -13.27
CA ALA A 261 14.08 29.90 -11.82
C ALA A 261 13.38 28.67 -11.19
N ALA A 262 12.80 27.77 -12.01
CA ALA A 262 12.14 26.57 -11.52
C ALA A 262 13.15 25.43 -11.27
N ILE A 263 12.78 24.49 -10.39
CA ILE A 263 13.53 23.24 -10.16
C ILE A 263 12.68 22.09 -10.67
N ARG A 264 13.25 21.24 -11.53
CA ARG A 264 12.57 20.07 -12.11
C ARG A 264 13.25 18.78 -11.67
N PHE A 265 12.46 17.73 -11.53
CA PHE A 265 12.97 16.38 -11.33
C PHE A 265 13.40 15.80 -12.68
N ARG A 266 14.55 15.14 -12.71
CA ARG A 266 15.07 14.40 -13.86
C ARG A 266 14.50 12.99 -13.84
N THR A 267 13.45 12.77 -14.62
CA THR A 267 12.85 11.45 -14.77
C THR A 267 13.86 10.51 -15.43
N PRO A 268 14.03 9.26 -14.95
CA PRO A 268 14.89 8.28 -15.60
C PRO A 268 14.51 8.11 -17.07
N THR A 269 15.48 7.88 -17.95
CA THR A 269 15.23 7.58 -19.38
C THR A 269 15.38 6.08 -19.64
N GLY A 270 14.58 5.52 -20.54
CA GLY A 270 14.58 4.10 -20.82
C GLY A 270 13.96 3.25 -19.71
N GLY A 271 13.63 2.00 -20.03
CA GLY A 271 12.96 1.09 -19.10
C GLY A 271 11.50 1.46 -18.78
N THR A 272 10.95 0.78 -17.78
CA THR A 272 9.58 0.95 -17.31
C THR A 272 9.56 1.17 -15.81
N VAL A 273 8.63 2.02 -15.37
CA VAL A 273 8.21 2.07 -13.97
C VAL A 273 6.98 1.20 -13.79
N GLU A 274 7.02 0.34 -12.79
CA GLU A 274 6.01 -0.70 -12.58
C GLU A 274 5.57 -0.74 -11.12
N TRP A 275 4.29 -1.02 -10.90
CA TRP A 275 3.75 -1.28 -9.57
C TRP A 275 2.56 -2.23 -9.65
N ASP A 276 2.25 -2.90 -8.54
CA ASP A 276 1.02 -3.66 -8.41
C ASP A 276 -0.07 -2.74 -7.83
N ASP A 277 -1.02 -2.36 -8.68
CA ASP A 277 -2.09 -1.44 -8.32
C ASP A 277 -3.24 -2.16 -7.61
N LEU A 278 -3.68 -1.62 -6.48
CA LEU A 278 -4.73 -2.23 -5.66
C LEU A 278 -6.08 -2.39 -6.40
N ALA A 279 -6.33 -1.61 -7.45
CA ALA A 279 -7.56 -1.67 -8.24
C ALA A 279 -7.33 -2.13 -9.70
N ARG A 280 -6.11 -2.05 -10.22
CA ARG A 280 -5.78 -2.37 -11.62
C ARG A 280 -4.88 -3.59 -11.80
N GLY A 281 -4.30 -4.12 -10.71
CA GLY A 281 -3.23 -5.13 -10.77
C GLY A 281 -1.94 -4.53 -11.33
N ARG A 282 -1.08 -5.34 -11.94
CA ARG A 282 0.18 -4.86 -12.51
C ARG A 282 -0.03 -3.72 -13.52
N VAL A 283 0.55 -2.55 -13.23
CA VAL A 283 0.65 -1.41 -14.13
C VAL A 283 2.11 -1.20 -14.49
N ALA A 284 2.37 -0.91 -15.76
CA ALA A 284 3.70 -0.57 -16.26
C ALA A 284 3.57 0.63 -17.20
N LEU A 285 4.41 1.65 -17.01
CA LEU A 285 4.52 2.81 -17.90
C LEU A 285 5.97 2.95 -18.35
N ARG A 286 6.18 3.29 -19.63
CA ARG A 286 7.51 3.59 -20.16
C ARG A 286 7.99 4.90 -19.55
N ASN A 287 9.25 4.94 -19.12
CA ASN A 287 9.80 6.17 -18.57
C ASN A 287 9.91 7.28 -19.63
N ASP A 288 10.13 6.91 -20.89
CA ASP A 288 10.16 7.85 -22.02
C ASP A 288 8.83 8.57 -22.27
N ASP A 289 7.71 8.04 -21.75
CA ASP A 289 6.39 8.65 -21.87
C ASP A 289 6.10 9.63 -20.71
N LEU A 290 7.04 9.82 -19.78
CA LEU A 290 6.92 10.67 -18.61
C LEU A 290 7.80 11.91 -18.77
N ASP A 291 7.19 13.09 -18.64
CA ASP A 291 7.89 14.37 -18.62
C ASP A 291 8.48 14.67 -17.24
N ASP A 292 9.54 15.48 -17.21
CA ASP A 292 10.19 15.99 -16.00
C ASP A 292 9.26 16.93 -15.21
N PRO A 293 8.70 16.47 -14.07
CA PRO A 293 7.81 17.31 -13.29
C PRO A 293 8.57 18.46 -12.65
N VAL A 294 7.96 19.64 -12.67
CA VAL A 294 8.41 20.78 -11.87
C VAL A 294 8.22 20.40 -10.40
N LEU A 295 9.27 20.47 -9.58
CA LEU A 295 9.21 20.28 -8.13
C LEU A 295 8.96 21.61 -7.42
N VAL A 296 9.66 22.66 -7.85
CA VAL A 296 9.53 24.03 -7.31
C VAL A 296 9.25 24.99 -8.46
N ARG A 297 8.20 25.81 -8.33
CA ARG A 297 7.83 26.82 -9.33
C ARG A 297 8.88 27.94 -9.38
N SER A 298 8.88 28.73 -10.46
CA SER A 298 9.72 29.93 -10.56
C SER A 298 9.48 30.96 -9.45
N SER A 299 8.31 30.92 -8.80
CA SER A 299 7.99 31.73 -7.62
C SER A 299 8.60 31.23 -6.32
N GLY A 300 9.32 30.09 -6.33
CA GLY A 300 9.88 29.45 -5.14
C GLY A 300 8.91 28.56 -4.36
N THR A 301 7.64 28.44 -4.79
CA THR A 301 6.65 27.61 -4.08
C THR A 301 6.71 26.14 -4.51
N PRO A 302 6.53 25.18 -3.57
CA PRO A 302 6.57 23.76 -3.89
C PRO A 302 5.35 23.38 -4.73
N THR A 303 5.52 22.49 -5.71
CA THR A 303 4.40 21.91 -6.44
C THR A 303 3.83 20.70 -5.72
N PHE A 304 2.69 20.22 -6.20
CA PHE A 304 2.09 18.97 -5.76
C PHE A 304 3.07 17.77 -5.80
N TYR A 305 3.95 17.67 -6.80
CA TYR A 305 4.88 16.53 -6.91
C TYR A 305 5.88 16.49 -5.76
N LEU A 306 6.39 17.65 -5.33
CA LEU A 306 7.33 17.74 -4.21
C LEU A 306 6.59 17.54 -2.88
N ALA A 307 5.60 18.41 -2.62
CA ALA A 307 4.94 18.47 -1.32
C ALA A 307 4.16 17.17 -1.03
N SER A 308 3.39 16.64 -1.98
CA SER A 308 2.66 15.38 -1.72
C SER A 308 3.59 14.20 -1.52
N SER A 309 4.73 14.15 -2.20
CA SER A 309 5.67 13.03 -2.03
C SER A 309 6.32 13.06 -0.66
N ILE A 310 6.72 14.24 -0.18
CA ILE A 310 7.39 14.38 1.12
C ILE A 310 6.41 14.27 2.27
N ASP A 311 5.24 14.90 2.17
CA ASP A 311 4.20 14.75 3.19
C ASP A 311 3.74 13.28 3.31
N ASP A 312 3.69 12.54 2.19
CA ASP A 312 3.36 11.11 2.23
C ASP A 312 4.46 10.29 2.96
N ILE A 313 5.73 10.69 2.88
CA ILE A 313 6.83 10.10 3.68
C ILE A 313 6.67 10.44 5.16
N GLU A 314 6.49 11.72 5.50
CA GLU A 314 6.38 12.20 6.88
C GLU A 314 5.16 11.62 7.59
N ASP A 315 4.02 11.57 6.89
CA ASP A 315 2.79 10.96 7.39
C ASP A 315 2.86 9.44 7.40
N ARG A 316 3.93 8.83 6.89
CA ARG A 316 4.09 7.38 6.75
C ARG A 316 2.91 6.74 6.01
N ILE A 317 2.48 7.36 4.92
CA ILE A 317 1.40 6.85 4.09
C ILE A 317 1.83 5.53 3.46
N THR A 318 1.06 4.47 3.68
CA THR A 318 1.35 3.15 3.13
C THR A 318 0.46 2.81 1.95
N HIS A 319 -0.74 3.39 1.89
CA HIS A 319 -1.72 3.12 0.84
C HIS A 319 -2.37 4.41 0.33
N LEU A 320 -2.61 4.44 -0.98
CA LEU A 320 -3.17 5.57 -1.71
C LEU A 320 -4.36 5.12 -2.54
N VAL A 321 -5.53 5.70 -2.34
CA VAL A 321 -6.66 5.56 -3.29
C VAL A 321 -6.78 6.84 -4.10
N ARG A 322 -6.76 6.72 -5.42
CA ARG A 322 -6.73 7.86 -6.34
C ARG A 322 -7.63 7.62 -7.55
N SER A 323 -7.96 8.70 -8.24
CA SER A 323 -8.66 8.59 -9.53
C SER A 323 -7.70 8.13 -10.63
N GLU A 324 -8.20 7.36 -11.59
CA GLU A 324 -7.41 6.74 -12.66
C GLU A 324 -6.50 7.68 -13.48
N PRO A 325 -6.85 8.95 -13.75
CA PRO A 325 -5.93 9.90 -14.38
C PRO A 325 -4.62 10.13 -13.61
N PHE A 326 -4.59 9.87 -12.30
CA PHE A 326 -3.39 10.04 -11.47
C PHE A 326 -2.32 8.96 -11.68
N ARG A 327 -2.52 7.95 -12.54
CA ARG A 327 -1.49 6.91 -12.77
C ARG A 327 -0.14 7.48 -13.23
N ARG A 328 -0.15 8.46 -14.14
CA ARG A 328 1.08 9.11 -14.62
C ARG A 328 1.75 9.92 -13.52
N ILE A 329 0.95 10.53 -12.64
CA ILE A 329 1.45 11.22 -11.46
C ILE A 329 2.12 10.21 -10.51
N THR A 330 1.43 9.11 -10.19
CA THR A 330 1.94 8.06 -9.30
C THR A 330 3.25 7.49 -9.83
N ALA A 331 3.36 7.24 -11.14
CA ALA A 331 4.59 6.80 -11.77
C ALA A 331 5.77 7.76 -11.56
N LYS A 332 5.56 9.07 -11.68
CA LYS A 332 6.58 10.08 -11.38
C LYS A 332 6.92 10.12 -9.89
N GLN A 333 5.92 10.00 -9.01
CA GLN A 333 6.17 9.99 -7.57
C GLN A 333 6.92 8.74 -7.11
N ILE A 334 6.73 7.57 -7.76
CA ILE A 334 7.55 6.37 -7.53
C ILE A 334 9.04 6.66 -7.76
N HIS A 335 9.37 7.39 -8.83
CA HIS A 335 10.75 7.82 -9.07
C HIS A 335 11.25 8.82 -8.02
N ILE A 336 10.42 9.77 -7.60
CA ILE A 336 10.77 10.75 -6.57
C ILE A 336 11.03 10.05 -5.21
N TRP A 337 10.12 9.17 -4.78
CA TRP A 337 10.30 8.39 -3.55
C TRP A 337 11.56 7.52 -3.61
N GLY A 338 11.78 6.82 -4.74
CA GLY A 338 12.99 6.01 -4.94
C GLY A 338 14.28 6.83 -4.88
N ALA A 339 14.28 8.03 -5.47
CA ALA A 339 15.41 8.95 -5.43
C ALA A 339 15.66 9.56 -4.04
N LEU A 340 14.65 9.57 -3.17
CA LEU A 340 14.75 9.94 -1.75
C LEU A 340 15.06 8.74 -0.84
N ALA A 341 15.36 7.57 -1.42
CA ALA A 341 15.51 6.30 -0.71
C ALA A 341 14.30 5.91 0.17
N ALA A 342 13.10 6.38 -0.19
CA ALA A 342 11.85 6.11 0.50
C ALA A 342 11.01 5.05 -0.23
N ASP A 343 10.24 4.28 0.53
CA ASP A 343 9.30 3.31 -0.03
C ASP A 343 8.08 4.00 -0.63
N SER A 344 7.71 3.63 -1.87
CA SER A 344 6.48 4.10 -2.49
C SER A 344 5.24 3.48 -1.83
N PRO A 345 4.19 4.25 -1.49
CA PRO A 345 2.93 3.68 -1.02
C PRO A 345 2.27 2.78 -2.08
N GLN A 346 1.50 1.77 -1.65
CA GLN A 346 0.68 0.97 -2.55
C GLN A 346 -0.50 1.81 -3.07
N ALA A 347 -0.56 2.02 -4.38
CA ALA A 347 -1.60 2.83 -5.00
C ALA A 347 -2.73 1.97 -5.58
N GLY A 348 -3.97 2.44 -5.43
CA GLY A 348 -5.17 1.91 -6.08
C GLY A 348 -5.84 2.99 -6.93
N HIS A 349 -5.92 2.77 -8.24
CA HIS A 349 -6.50 3.74 -9.16
C HIS A 349 -7.91 3.33 -9.62
N VAL A 350 -8.92 4.07 -9.17
CA VAL A 350 -10.34 3.81 -9.47
C VAL A 350 -10.87 4.72 -10.59
N PRO A 351 -11.85 4.27 -11.40
CA PRO A 351 -12.38 5.08 -12.49
C PRO A 351 -12.98 6.40 -12.01
N LEU A 352 -12.96 7.39 -12.90
CA LEU A 352 -13.65 8.66 -12.68
C LEU A 352 -15.17 8.47 -12.56
N VAL A 353 -15.77 9.33 -11.73
CA VAL A 353 -17.21 9.58 -11.76
C VAL A 353 -17.51 10.58 -12.87
N THR A 354 -18.51 10.28 -13.69
CA THR A 354 -18.94 11.07 -14.84
C THR A 354 -20.40 11.46 -14.69
N ARG A 355 -20.80 12.55 -15.36
CA ARG A 355 -22.20 12.93 -15.52
C ARG A 355 -22.78 12.21 -16.75
N PRO A 356 -24.09 11.91 -16.76
CA PRO A 356 -24.78 11.44 -17.96
C PRO A 356 -24.52 12.41 -19.12
N HIS A 357 -23.95 11.91 -20.22
CA HIS A 357 -23.69 12.65 -21.46
C HIS A 357 -22.82 13.92 -21.34
N ARG A 358 -22.16 14.19 -20.20
CA ARG A 358 -21.39 15.43 -19.95
C ARG A 358 -19.94 15.23 -19.48
N GLY A 359 -19.42 14.00 -19.54
CA GLY A 359 -18.03 13.70 -19.20
C GLY A 359 -17.73 13.72 -17.69
N PRO A 360 -16.45 13.80 -17.28
CA PRO A 360 -16.04 13.70 -15.87
C PRO A 360 -16.61 14.81 -14.97
N VAL A 361 -16.96 14.45 -13.73
CA VAL A 361 -17.22 15.44 -12.67
C VAL A 361 -15.88 16.01 -12.21
N ARG A 362 -15.70 17.34 -12.30
CA ARG A 362 -14.45 18.03 -11.97
C ARG A 362 -14.55 18.87 -10.70
N VAL A 363 -13.40 19.07 -10.07
CA VAL A 363 -13.19 19.96 -8.92
C VAL A 363 -13.46 21.42 -9.31
N GLY A 364 -13.99 22.21 -8.37
CA GLY A 364 -14.23 23.65 -8.55
C GLY A 364 -15.49 24.00 -9.34
N GLY A 365 -16.24 23.01 -9.84
CA GLY A 365 -17.52 23.24 -10.49
C GLY A 365 -18.65 23.38 -9.47
N THR A 366 -19.33 24.53 -9.45
CA THR A 366 -20.63 24.70 -8.79
C THR A 366 -21.69 23.95 -9.58
N GLY A 367 -22.43 23.03 -8.97
CA GLY A 367 -23.45 22.27 -9.71
C GLY A 367 -24.22 21.23 -8.90
N ASP A 368 -25.07 20.50 -9.60
CA ASP A 368 -26.03 19.50 -9.11
C ASP A 368 -25.42 18.21 -8.55
N VAL A 369 -24.08 18.09 -8.54
CA VAL A 369 -23.32 16.90 -8.10
C VAL A 369 -22.31 17.21 -7.00
N THR A 370 -22.63 18.19 -6.15
CA THR A 370 -21.88 18.53 -4.92
C THR A 370 -22.52 17.90 -3.69
N VAL A 371 -21.76 17.78 -2.60
CA VAL A 371 -22.29 17.32 -1.30
C VAL A 371 -23.37 18.27 -0.80
N ARG A 372 -23.14 19.59 -0.91
CA ARG A 372 -24.15 20.61 -0.62
C ARG A 372 -25.46 20.34 -1.37
N ALA A 373 -25.41 20.09 -2.68
CA ALA A 373 -26.61 19.81 -3.47
C ALA A 373 -27.33 18.51 -3.05
N MET A 374 -26.59 17.47 -2.66
CA MET A 374 -27.19 16.23 -2.13
C MET A 374 -27.90 16.48 -0.80
N ARG A 375 -27.28 17.26 0.09
CA ARG A 375 -27.86 17.64 1.38
C ARG A 375 -29.12 18.48 1.23
N GLU A 376 -29.11 19.47 0.32
CA GLU A 376 -30.28 20.31 0.02
C GLU A 376 -31.46 19.51 -0.55
N ARG A 377 -31.17 18.39 -1.23
CA ARG A 377 -32.19 17.42 -1.71
C ARG A 377 -32.72 16.48 -0.63
N GLY A 378 -32.16 16.53 0.57
CA GLY A 378 -32.53 15.64 1.67
C GLY A 378 -31.98 14.22 1.55
N ILE A 379 -31.00 13.97 0.66
CA ILE A 379 -30.35 12.66 0.56
C ILE A 379 -29.56 12.39 1.84
N SER A 380 -29.73 11.20 2.44
CA SER A 380 -28.96 10.84 3.63
C SER A 380 -27.46 10.65 3.32
N PRO A 381 -26.55 11.00 4.26
CA PRO A 381 -25.12 10.80 4.06
C PRO A 381 -24.78 9.32 3.84
N THR A 382 -25.44 8.42 4.56
CA THR A 382 -25.22 6.97 4.42
C THR A 382 -25.53 6.48 3.01
N SER A 383 -26.69 6.82 2.43
CA SER A 383 -27.06 6.39 1.08
C SER A 383 -26.11 6.93 0.02
N LEU A 384 -25.68 8.19 0.16
CA LEU A 384 -24.69 8.79 -0.73
C LEU A 384 -23.35 8.03 -0.67
N LEU A 385 -22.85 7.74 0.53
CA LEU A 385 -21.60 7.00 0.71
C LEU A 385 -21.70 5.56 0.20
N MET A 386 -22.80 4.86 0.48
CA MET A 386 -23.02 3.51 -0.01
C MET A 386 -23.03 3.47 -1.55
N TYR A 387 -23.79 4.37 -2.17
CA TYR A 387 -23.85 4.49 -3.62
C TYR A 387 -22.49 4.83 -4.23
N LEU A 388 -21.76 5.77 -3.63
CA LEU A 388 -20.46 6.19 -4.15
C LEU A 388 -19.34 5.19 -3.89
N ALA A 389 -19.43 4.33 -2.87
CA ALA A 389 -18.51 3.21 -2.70
C ALA A 389 -18.82 2.12 -3.74
N LEU A 390 -20.08 1.68 -3.77
CA LEU A 390 -20.52 0.52 -4.54
C LEU A 390 -21.87 0.81 -5.23
N PRO A 391 -21.89 1.42 -6.44
CA PRO A 391 -23.12 1.86 -7.10
C PRO A 391 -24.16 0.74 -7.32
N GLN A 392 -23.72 -0.52 -7.38
CA GLN A 392 -24.57 -1.70 -7.52
C GLN A 392 -25.53 -1.87 -6.34
N VAL A 393 -25.25 -1.24 -5.20
CA VAL A 393 -26.15 -1.28 -4.03
C VAL A 393 -27.54 -0.73 -4.35
N ALA A 394 -27.64 0.21 -5.30
CA ALA A 394 -28.92 0.76 -5.73
C ALA A 394 -29.87 -0.29 -6.33
N SER A 395 -29.33 -1.38 -6.89
CA SER A 395 -30.11 -2.49 -7.45
C SER A 395 -30.31 -3.67 -6.50
N TRP A 396 -29.77 -3.63 -5.28
CA TRP A 396 -29.97 -4.73 -4.31
C TRP A 396 -31.40 -4.74 -3.82
N LYS A 397 -31.99 -5.91 -3.57
CA LYS A 397 -33.37 -6.03 -3.04
C LYS A 397 -33.48 -5.55 -1.59
N GLU A 398 -32.43 -5.74 -0.81
CA GLU A 398 -32.31 -5.29 0.58
C GLU A 398 -30.94 -4.61 0.71
N PRO A 399 -30.86 -3.28 0.51
CA PRO A 399 -29.62 -2.55 0.71
C PRO A 399 -29.25 -2.51 2.20
N PRO A 400 -27.96 -2.44 2.55
CA PRO A 400 -27.55 -2.37 3.94
C PRO A 400 -28.02 -1.07 4.60
N ALA A 401 -28.15 -1.09 5.92
CA ALA A 401 -28.53 0.07 6.71
C ALA A 401 -27.37 1.07 6.87
N ASP A 402 -26.14 0.58 6.78
CA ASP A 402 -24.89 1.32 6.98
C ASP A 402 -23.79 0.86 5.99
N LEU A 403 -22.58 1.38 6.20
CA LEU A 403 -21.41 1.06 5.38
C LEU A 403 -20.73 -0.26 5.75
N ASP A 404 -21.03 -0.90 6.89
CA ASP A 404 -20.22 -2.02 7.40
C ASP A 404 -20.29 -3.23 6.44
N LEU A 405 -21.48 -3.54 5.89
CA LEU A 405 -21.59 -4.59 4.86
C LEU A 405 -20.81 -4.25 3.58
N ILE A 406 -20.70 -2.96 3.24
CA ILE A 406 -19.90 -2.52 2.09
C ILE A 406 -18.40 -2.63 2.42
N VAL A 407 -18.00 -2.30 3.64
CA VAL A 407 -16.63 -2.50 4.13
C VAL A 407 -16.24 -3.97 4.03
N GLU A 408 -17.12 -4.90 4.35
CA GLU A 408 -16.83 -6.34 4.21
C GLU A 408 -16.77 -6.81 2.76
N ARG A 409 -17.65 -6.29 1.89
CA ARG A 409 -17.83 -6.81 0.52
C ARG A 409 -16.97 -6.13 -0.54
N LEU A 410 -16.51 -4.90 -0.29
CA LEU A 410 -15.76 -4.14 -1.29
C LEU A 410 -14.40 -4.78 -1.52
N ASP A 411 -14.14 -5.21 -2.75
CA ASP A 411 -12.80 -5.58 -3.20
C ASP A 411 -12.38 -4.57 -4.28
N LEU A 412 -11.37 -3.74 -3.99
CA LEU A 412 -10.87 -2.74 -4.93
C LEU A 412 -10.45 -3.36 -6.27
N ARG A 413 -9.95 -4.60 -6.28
CA ARG A 413 -9.56 -5.32 -7.51
C ARG A 413 -10.76 -5.70 -8.38
N ARG A 414 -11.96 -5.75 -7.80
CA ARG A 414 -13.22 -6.06 -8.49
C ARG A 414 -14.03 -4.82 -8.86
N VAL A 415 -13.59 -3.62 -8.45
CA VAL A 415 -14.22 -2.38 -8.88
C VAL A 415 -14.12 -2.28 -10.41
N SER A 416 -15.22 -1.84 -11.04
CA SER A 416 -15.31 -1.66 -12.49
C SER A 416 -14.09 -0.92 -13.05
N ARG A 417 -13.66 -1.31 -14.25
CA ARG A 417 -12.62 -0.60 -15.01
C ARG A 417 -13.20 0.56 -15.83
N ARG A 418 -14.52 0.61 -16.01
CA ARG A 418 -15.20 1.66 -16.79
C ARG A 418 -15.52 2.85 -15.89
N PRO A 419 -15.53 4.10 -16.44
CA PRO A 419 -16.05 5.26 -15.73
C PRO A 419 -17.45 4.98 -15.18
N ILE A 420 -17.72 5.54 -14.01
CA ILE A 420 -19.00 5.37 -13.33
C ILE A 420 -19.86 6.58 -13.68
N THR A 421 -21.00 6.36 -14.30
CA THR A 421 -21.98 7.43 -14.52
C THR A 421 -22.76 7.64 -13.23
N PHE A 422 -22.72 8.86 -12.68
CA PHE A 422 -23.51 9.24 -11.52
C PHE A 422 -24.99 9.34 -11.93
N ASP A 423 -25.81 8.47 -11.37
CA ASP A 423 -27.26 8.42 -11.58
C ASP A 423 -27.96 8.88 -10.30
N LEU A 424 -28.39 10.14 -10.31
CA LEU A 424 -29.09 10.76 -9.18
C LEU A 424 -30.43 10.06 -8.88
N ARG A 425 -31.14 9.59 -9.90
CA ARG A 425 -32.43 8.91 -9.71
C ARG A 425 -32.24 7.58 -9.02
N ALA A 426 -31.19 6.83 -9.38
CA ALA A 426 -30.84 5.59 -8.69
C ALA A 426 -30.49 5.83 -7.22
N LEU A 427 -29.77 6.91 -6.92
CA LEU A 427 -29.46 7.32 -5.54
C LEU A 427 -30.73 7.68 -4.76
N GLU A 428 -31.64 8.47 -5.32
CA GLU A 428 -32.93 8.83 -4.69
C GLU A 428 -33.79 7.58 -4.40
N VAL A 429 -33.77 6.59 -5.29
CA VAL A 429 -34.46 5.30 -5.08
C VAL A 429 -33.81 4.52 -3.94
N LEU A 430 -32.48 4.43 -3.91
CA LEU A 430 -31.75 3.78 -2.80
C LEU A 430 -32.09 4.45 -1.47
N ASP A 431 -32.07 5.78 -1.43
CA ASP A 431 -32.23 6.55 -0.20
C ASP A 431 -33.62 6.39 0.43
N ARG A 432 -34.68 6.39 -0.38
CA ARG A 432 -36.04 6.07 0.10
C ARG A 432 -36.10 4.67 0.73
N ARG A 433 -35.52 3.68 0.06
CA ARG A 433 -35.57 2.27 0.51
C ARG A 433 -34.81 2.06 1.82
N CYS A 434 -33.67 2.73 1.98
CA CYS A 434 -32.90 2.72 3.23
C CYS A 434 -33.57 3.52 4.36
N SER A 435 -34.51 4.41 4.05
CA SER A 435 -35.27 5.17 5.04
C SER A 435 -36.49 4.37 5.54
N ASP A 436 -37.21 3.72 4.62
CA ASP A 436 -38.34 2.85 4.94
C ASP A 436 -37.92 1.70 5.86
N SER A 437 -36.76 1.09 5.62
CA SER A 437 -36.21 -0.02 6.44
C SER A 437 -35.76 0.39 7.85
N ARG A 438 -35.55 1.69 8.11
CA ARG A 438 -35.21 2.22 9.45
C ARG A 438 -36.44 2.62 10.26
N SER A 439 -37.59 2.74 9.59
CA SER A 439 -38.87 3.16 10.17
C SER A 439 -39.73 1.97 10.62
N SER A 440 -39.37 0.77 10.17
CA SER A 440 -39.89 -0.54 10.56
C SER A 440 -38.97 -1.22 11.57
#